data_AF-A0A5Q4EW91-F1
#
_entry.id   AF-A0A5Q4EW91-F1
#
_cell.length_a   1.000
_cell.length_b   1.000
_cell.length_c   1.000
_cell.angle_alpha   90.00
_cell.angle_beta   90.00
_cell.angle_gamma   90.00
#
_symmetry.space_group_name_H-M   'P 1'
#
loop_
_entity.id
_entity.type
_entity.pdbx_description
1 polymer ?
#
loop_
_entity_poly.entity_id
_entity_poly.type
_entity_poly.pdbx_seq_one_letter_code
_entity_poly.pdbx_strand_id
1 'polypeptide(L)'
;MRILTILALGLLAGGHALACDYPSERVDRMPNGTTATMDDMLEAQGQVRDYVAAMEAYIECMDEDIDANREVYDEERLRVMLQRRDAAVEQVREIAEDFNTQVRLYNEAN
;
A
#
# COMPACT_ATOMS: atom_id res chain seq x y z
N MET A 1 26.36 32.74 -32.51
CA MET A 1 27.08 31.61 -31.88
C MET A 1 26.60 31.54 -30.42
N ARG A 2 25.36 31.10 -30.18
CA ARG A 2 24.98 29.71 -29.80
C ARG A 2 25.89 29.12 -28.72
N ILE A 3 25.58 29.40 -27.45
CA ILE A 3 25.88 28.47 -26.36
C ILE A 3 24.61 28.42 -25.49
N LEU A 4 23.82 27.38 -25.71
CA LEU A 4 22.68 27.01 -24.86
C LEU A 4 23.27 26.27 -23.66
N THR A 5 23.31 26.89 -22.49
CA THR A 5 23.70 26.21 -21.25
C THR A 5 22.45 25.57 -20.66
N ILE A 6 22.23 24.29 -20.97
CA ILE A 6 21.18 23.48 -20.36
C ILE A 6 21.67 23.15 -18.94
N LEU A 7 21.20 23.89 -17.95
CA LEU A 7 21.31 23.50 -16.55
C LEU A 7 20.21 22.46 -16.29
N ALA A 8 20.55 21.19 -16.52
CA ALA A 8 19.72 20.07 -16.10
C ALA A 8 19.78 20.00 -14.57
N LEU A 9 18.86 20.70 -13.91
CA LEU A 9 18.59 20.52 -12.50
C LEU A 9 17.80 19.20 -12.37
N GLY A 10 18.54 18.09 -12.35
CA GLY A 10 18.01 16.83 -11.88
C GLY A 10 17.60 17.03 -10.43
N LEU A 11 16.29 17.19 -10.19
CA LEU A 11 15.74 16.93 -8.87
C LEU A 11 16.04 15.46 -8.58
N LEU A 12 17.09 15.23 -7.80
CA LEU A 12 17.19 14.05 -6.98
C LEU A 12 15.90 14.01 -6.16
N ALA A 13 14.97 13.14 -6.53
CA ALA A 13 13.96 12.68 -5.60
C ALA A 13 14.76 12.14 -4.41
N GLY A 14 14.64 12.81 -3.27
CA GLY A 14 15.35 12.46 -2.06
C GLY A 14 14.97 11.03 -1.68
N GLY A 15 15.91 10.11 -1.82
CA GLY A 15 15.89 8.86 -1.08
C GLY A 15 16.01 9.24 0.39
N HIS A 16 14.90 9.52 1.04
CA HIS A 16 14.87 9.51 2.48
C HIS A 16 15.12 8.05 2.86
N ALA A 17 16.27 7.77 3.45
CA ALA A 17 16.49 6.55 4.21
C ALA A 17 15.59 6.60 5.46
N LEU A 18 14.28 6.50 5.24
CA LEU A 18 13.32 6.12 6.26
C LEU A 18 13.33 4.60 6.25
N ALA A 19 13.55 3.98 7.40
CA ALA A 19 13.13 2.59 7.55
C ALA A 19 11.68 2.50 7.06
N CYS A 20 11.32 1.44 6.33
CA CYS A 20 9.96 1.31 5.78
C CYS A 20 8.94 1.42 6.92
N ASP A 21 8.29 2.58 7.01
CA ASP A 21 7.35 2.89 8.07
C ASP A 21 6.02 2.24 7.73
N TYR A 22 5.49 1.46 8.68
CA TYR A 22 4.18 0.84 8.49
C TYR A 22 3.11 1.94 8.40
N PRO A 23 2.21 1.88 7.40
CA PRO A 23 1.24 2.95 7.17
C PRO A 23 0.28 3.10 8.34
N SER A 24 -0.12 4.35 8.58
CA SER A 24 -1.04 4.71 9.68
C SER A 24 -2.50 4.69 9.26
N GLU A 25 -2.71 4.71 7.94
CA GLU A 25 -3.99 4.61 7.24
C GLU A 25 -4.68 3.32 7.65
N ARG A 26 -6.00 3.39 7.82
CA ARG A 26 -6.86 2.26 8.16
C ARG A 26 -8.19 2.43 7.44
N VAL A 27 -8.85 1.32 7.17
CA VAL A 27 -10.28 1.33 6.83
C VAL A 27 -11.04 1.37 8.15
N ASP A 28 -11.61 2.53 8.49
CA ASP A 28 -12.22 2.76 9.80
C ASP A 28 -13.47 1.89 10.01
N ARG A 29 -14.24 1.68 8.94
CA ARG A 29 -15.43 0.84 8.97
C ARG A 29 -15.75 0.25 7.60
N MET A 30 -15.73 -1.07 7.51
CA MET A 30 -16.31 -1.78 6.38
C MET A 30 -17.86 -1.73 6.47
N PRO A 31 -18.57 -1.16 5.47
CA PRO A 31 -20.02 -1.11 5.47
C PRO A 31 -20.63 -2.51 5.27
N ASN A 32 -21.83 -2.75 5.80
CA ASN A 32 -22.59 -3.98 5.49
C ASN A 32 -23.40 -3.74 4.21
N GLY A 33 -23.03 -4.40 3.12
CA GLY A 33 -23.65 -4.21 1.81
C GLY A 33 -25.17 -4.40 1.78
N THR A 34 -25.72 -5.23 2.67
CA THR A 34 -27.19 -5.46 2.72
C THR A 34 -27.99 -4.29 3.32
N THR A 35 -27.32 -3.36 4.00
CA THR A 35 -27.96 -2.22 4.71
C THR A 35 -27.33 -0.87 4.41
N ALA A 36 -26.18 -0.85 3.74
CA ALA A 36 -25.42 0.36 3.44
C ALA A 36 -26.13 1.23 2.39
N THR A 37 -25.89 2.53 2.44
CA THR A 37 -26.24 3.45 1.36
C THR A 37 -25.16 3.45 0.28
N MET A 38 -25.46 4.01 -0.90
CA MET A 38 -24.44 4.20 -1.95
C MET A 38 -23.29 5.09 -1.44
N ASP A 39 -23.62 6.14 -0.69
CA ASP A 39 -22.63 7.07 -0.13
C ASP A 39 -21.68 6.34 0.84
N ASP A 40 -22.20 5.45 1.70
CA ASP A 40 -21.38 4.61 2.58
C ASP A 40 -20.42 3.72 1.79
N MET A 41 -20.89 3.13 0.68
CA MET A 41 -20.08 2.24 -0.16
C MET A 41 -18.97 3.03 -0.89
N LEU A 42 -19.25 4.24 -1.36
CA LEU A 42 -18.28 5.11 -2.02
C LEU A 42 -17.22 5.66 -1.04
N GLU A 43 -17.63 6.00 0.19
CA GLU A 43 -16.70 6.39 1.24
C GLU A 43 -15.72 5.24 1.56
N ALA A 44 -16.26 4.03 1.77
CA ALA A 44 -15.46 2.84 2.01
C ALA A 44 -14.52 2.52 0.84
N GLN A 45 -14.97 2.69 -0.41
CA GLN A 45 -14.11 2.53 -1.58
C GLN A 45 -12.90 3.48 -1.52
N GLY A 46 -13.13 4.74 -1.14
CA GLY A 46 -12.06 5.72 -0.97
C GLY A 46 -11.05 5.28 0.08
N GLN A 47 -11.52 4.88 1.27
CA GLN A 47 -10.66 4.41 2.36
C GLN A 47 -9.86 3.16 1.98
N VAL A 48 -10.50 2.19 1.33
CA VAL A 48 -9.83 0.96 0.86
C VAL A 48 -8.74 1.30 -0.15
N ARG A 49 -9.03 2.17 -1.13
CA ARG A 49 -8.03 2.60 -2.12
C ARG A 49 -6.83 3.26 -1.45
N ASP A 50 -7.08 4.19 -0.54
CA ASP A 50 -6.01 4.96 0.11
C ASP A 50 -5.16 4.05 1.03
N TYR A 51 -5.80 3.12 1.74
CA TYR A 51 -5.11 2.09 2.53
C TYR A 51 -4.26 1.15 1.65
N VAL A 52 -4.82 0.64 0.55
CA VAL A 52 -4.10 -0.24 -0.38
C VAL A 52 -2.88 0.49 -0.96
N ALA A 53 -3.04 1.74 -1.41
CA ALA A 53 -1.92 2.51 -1.95
C ALA A 53 -0.80 2.73 -0.90
N ALA A 54 -1.15 3.02 0.35
CA ALA A 54 -0.17 3.19 1.42
C ALA A 54 0.56 1.87 1.76
N MET A 55 -0.17 0.75 1.77
CA MET A 55 0.40 -0.58 2.00
C MET A 55 1.28 -1.05 0.83
N GLU A 56 0.89 -0.78 -0.41
CA GLU A 56 1.70 -1.09 -1.60
C GLU A 56 3.03 -0.33 -1.58
N ALA A 57 3.03 0.96 -1.23
CA ALA A 57 4.25 1.74 -1.06
C ALA A 57 5.15 1.17 0.05
N TYR A 58 4.56 0.70 1.16
CA TYR A 58 5.29 0.02 2.22
C TYR A 58 5.92 -1.31 1.74
N ILE A 59 5.15 -2.13 1.01
CA ILE A 59 5.62 -3.41 0.46
C ILE A 59 6.77 -3.18 -0.55
N GLU A 60 6.65 -2.18 -1.42
CA GLU A 60 7.69 -1.81 -2.38
C GLU A 60 8.98 -1.40 -1.66
N CYS A 61 8.88 -0.56 -0.63
CA CYS A 61 10.03 -0.20 0.21
C CYS A 61 10.66 -1.45 0.86
N MET A 62 9.85 -2.38 1.36
CA MET A 62 10.37 -3.62 1.95
C MET A 62 11.10 -4.48 0.92
N ASP A 63 10.56 -4.61 -0.28
CA ASP A 63 11.17 -5.37 -1.37
C ASP A 63 12.53 -4.75 -1.75
N GLU A 64 12.62 -3.42 -1.85
CA GLU A 64 13.87 -2.69 -2.07
C GLU A 64 14.90 -2.91 -0.95
N ASP A 65 14.49 -2.80 0.32
CA ASP A 65 15.40 -2.99 1.47
C ASP A 65 15.92 -4.44 1.56
N ILE A 66 15.04 -5.41 1.34
CA ILE A 66 15.40 -6.83 1.32
C ILE A 66 16.38 -7.10 0.20
N ASP A 67 16.16 -6.58 -1.01
CA ASP A 67 17.03 -6.83 -2.15
C ASP A 67 18.38 -6.12 -2.01
N ALA A 68 18.40 -4.88 -1.50
CA ALA A 68 19.64 -4.14 -1.28
C ALA A 68 20.53 -4.77 -0.20
N ASN A 69 19.95 -5.44 0.79
CA ASN A 69 20.67 -5.95 1.96
C ASN A 69 20.67 -7.48 2.08
N ARG A 70 20.21 -8.21 1.06
CA ARG A 70 20.06 -9.68 1.08
C ARG A 70 21.30 -10.43 1.50
N GLU A 71 22.48 -9.96 1.09
CA GLU A 71 23.78 -10.59 1.39
C GLU A 71 24.34 -10.18 2.76
N VAL A 72 23.81 -9.10 3.35
CA VAL A 72 24.27 -8.53 4.62
C VAL A 72 23.39 -8.98 5.79
N TYR A 73 22.10 -9.23 5.53
CA TYR A 73 21.17 -9.75 6.53
C TYR A 73 21.51 -11.19 6.88
N ASP A 74 21.53 -11.50 8.17
CA ASP A 74 21.51 -12.88 8.62
C ASP A 74 20.19 -13.56 8.25
N GLU A 75 20.19 -14.90 8.28
CA GLU A 75 19.05 -15.72 7.86
C GLU A 75 17.78 -15.38 8.66
N GLU A 76 17.92 -15.15 9.97
CA GLU A 76 16.79 -14.87 10.84
C GLU A 76 16.18 -13.50 10.54
N ARG A 77 17.01 -12.48 10.33
CA ARG A 77 16.56 -11.15 9.92
C ARG A 77 15.86 -11.19 8.57
N LEU A 78 16.45 -11.86 7.58
CA LEU A 78 15.84 -12.01 6.26
C LEU A 78 14.48 -12.70 6.34
N ARG A 79 14.38 -13.79 7.13
CA ARG A 79 13.14 -14.51 7.38
C ARG A 79 12.06 -13.62 7.99
N VAL A 80 12.40 -12.83 9.01
CA VAL A 80 11.45 -11.90 9.66
C VAL A 80 10.99 -10.80 8.70
N MET A 81 11.88 -10.27 7.87
CA MET A 81 11.54 -9.24 6.88
C MET A 81 10.58 -9.80 5.82
N LEU A 82 10.87 -10.98 5.26
CA LEU A 82 9.98 -11.64 4.31
C LEU A 82 8.61 -11.95 4.92
N GLN A 83 8.57 -12.44 6.17
CA GLN A 83 7.30 -12.69 6.87
C GLN A 83 6.46 -11.43 7.04
N ARG A 84 7.08 -10.29 7.38
CA ARG A 84 6.40 -9.00 7.50
C ARG A 84 5.85 -8.51 6.17
N ARG A 85 6.64 -8.66 5.10
CA ARG A 85 6.25 -8.31 3.73
C ARG A 85 5.06 -9.15 3.26
N ASP A 86 5.12 -10.47 3.47
CA ASP A 86 4.03 -11.37 3.10
C ASP A 86 2.75 -11.11 3.92
N ALA A 87 2.87 -10.80 5.21
CA ALA A 87 1.74 -10.41 6.04
C ALA A 87 1.11 -9.07 5.58
N ALA A 88 1.91 -8.13 5.06
CA ALA A 88 1.39 -6.89 4.49
C ALA A 88 0.61 -7.15 3.20
N VAL A 89 1.13 -8.02 2.32
CA VAL A 89 0.42 -8.45 1.11
C VAL A 89 -0.90 -9.14 1.43
N GLU A 90 -0.91 -10.01 2.44
CA GLU A 90 -2.14 -10.72 2.82
C GLU A 90 -3.20 -9.76 3.35
N GLN A 91 -2.82 -8.79 4.21
CA GLN A 91 -3.75 -7.78 4.69
C GLN A 91 -4.38 -6.95 3.56
N VAL A 92 -3.61 -6.62 2.52
CA VAL A 92 -4.14 -5.92 1.33
C VAL A 92 -5.14 -6.79 0.57
N ARG A 93 -4.90 -8.09 0.47
CA ARG A 93 -5.85 -9.03 -0.17
C ARG A 93 -7.12 -9.16 0.65
N GLU A 94 -7.01 -9.41 1.94
CA GLU A 94 -8.15 -9.58 2.85
C GLU A 94 -9.09 -8.37 2.80
N ILE A 95 -8.55 -7.15 2.93
CA ILE A 95 -9.40 -5.94 2.92
C ILE A 95 -10.08 -5.70 1.56
N ALA A 96 -9.40 -6.04 0.46
CA ALA A 96 -9.97 -5.94 -0.88
C ALA A 96 -11.06 -6.98 -1.11
N GLU A 97 -10.85 -8.22 -0.65
CA GLU A 97 -11.84 -9.29 -0.72
C GLU A 97 -13.08 -9.00 0.12
N ASP A 98 -12.90 -8.48 1.33
CA ASP A 98 -13.98 -8.03 2.20
C ASP A 98 -14.80 -6.93 1.53
N PHE A 99 -14.15 -5.88 1.02
CA PHE A 99 -14.84 -4.80 0.33
C PHE A 99 -15.61 -5.31 -0.90
N ASN A 100 -14.98 -6.13 -1.73
CA ASN A 100 -15.63 -6.72 -2.90
C ASN A 100 -16.84 -7.58 -2.53
N THR A 101 -16.79 -8.26 -1.38
CA THR A 101 -17.93 -9.01 -0.85
C THR A 101 -19.07 -8.09 -0.46
N GLN A 102 -18.79 -6.96 0.19
CA GLN A 102 -19.83 -5.98 0.53
C GLN A 102 -20.43 -5.32 -0.71
N VAL A 103 -19.62 -5.05 -1.74
CA VAL A 103 -20.11 -4.53 -3.04
C VAL A 103 -21.09 -5.52 -3.69
N ARG A 104 -20.80 -6.83 -3.68
CA ARG A 104 -21.73 -7.84 -4.20
C ARG A 104 -23.04 -7.85 -3.42
N LEU A 105 -22.97 -7.86 -2.09
CA LEU A 105 -24.16 -7.84 -1.23
C LEU A 105 -25.01 -6.58 -1.45
N TYR A 106 -24.38 -5.42 -1.65
CA TYR A 106 -25.06 -4.18 -1.99
C TYR A 106 -25.80 -4.27 -3.33
N ASN A 107 -25.14 -4.78 -4.36
CA ASN A 107 -25.73 -4.95 -5.70
C ASN A 107 -26.86 -5.98 -5.73
N GLU A 108 -26.87 -6.96 -4.83
CA GLU A 108 -27.96 -7.93 -4.71
C GLU A 108 -29.19 -7.35 -3.98
N ALA A 109 -28.97 -6.36 -3.12
CA ALA A 109 -30.02 -5.76 -2.29
C ALA A 109 -30.73 -4.55 -2.94
N ASN A 110 -30.20 -4.00 -4.04
CA ASN A 110 -30.66 -2.76 -4.70
C ASN A 110 -30.84 -2.94 -6.21
#